data_AF-A0A2H0D556-F1
#
_entry.id   AF-A0A2H0D556-F1
#
_cell.length_a   1.000
_cell.length_b   1.000
_cell.length_c   1.000
_cell.angle_alpha   90.00
_cell.angle_beta   90.00
_cell.angle_gamma   90.00
#
_symmetry.space_group_name_H-M   'P 1'
#
loop_
_entity.id
_entity.type
_entity.pdbx_description
1 polymer ?
#
loop_
_entity_poly.entity_id
_entity_poly.type
_entity_poly.pdbx_seq_one_letter_code
_entity_poly.pdbx_strand_id
1 'polypeptide(L)'
;MKQLLVLFSVLSLSFYFGCGGNTSLPKTDQAEIPGWYLTPPQDPNYLFAVNSATSQDMQMAVDKAMTGARAEIGRQMELKLSDMQKKFAEEVGQNDNATLLSQMTQATKTVVSTNLTGSTLKDKKISKDGNTWRAYVLMQYPLGSANQALVDQIKKNNELYTRFRSSQSFEELDKEVQKIEDAKKAK
;
A
#
# COMPACT_ATOMS: atom_id res chain seq x y z
N MET A 1 -22.70 -73.18 36.41
CA MET A 1 -22.18 -73.22 37.81
C MET A 1 -21.24 -72.03 37.97
N LYS A 2 -21.65 -70.98 38.69
CA LYS A 2 -21.19 -70.65 40.07
C LYS A 2 -19.66 -70.64 40.19
N GLN A 3 -18.94 -69.67 40.76
CA GLN A 3 -19.11 -68.37 41.43
C GLN A 3 -17.66 -67.92 41.76
N LEU A 4 -17.40 -66.61 41.86
CA LEU A 4 -16.46 -65.88 42.76
C LEU A 4 -15.87 -64.66 42.02
N LEU A 5 -16.31 -63.41 42.21
CA LEU A 5 -16.18 -62.47 43.35
C LEU A 5 -14.74 -61.98 43.67
N VAL A 6 -14.56 -60.68 43.36
CA VAL A 6 -13.76 -59.62 44.02
C VAL A 6 -12.23 -59.63 43.89
N LEU A 7 -11.67 -58.61 43.24
CA LEU A 7 -10.79 -57.59 43.83
C LEU A 7 -10.20 -56.68 42.73
N PHE A 8 -10.43 -55.36 42.83
CA PHE A 8 -9.59 -54.21 42.43
C PHE A 8 -10.52 -53.02 42.16
N SER A 9 -10.87 -52.24 43.18
CA SER A 9 -10.12 -51.06 43.63
C SER A 9 -9.85 -50.06 42.50
N VAL A 10 -10.69 -49.03 42.52
CA VAL A 10 -10.54 -47.68 41.94
C VAL A 10 -9.07 -47.23 41.83
N LEU A 11 -8.63 -46.83 40.63
CA LEU A 11 -7.74 -45.68 40.47
C LEU A 11 -7.85 -45.09 39.05
N SER A 12 -8.58 -43.99 38.97
CA SER A 12 -8.56 -43.04 37.85
C SER A 12 -7.16 -42.47 37.67
N LEU A 13 -6.63 -42.45 36.44
CA LEU A 13 -5.71 -41.38 36.01
C LEU A 13 -5.70 -41.27 34.48
N SER A 14 -6.47 -40.30 33.97
CA SER A 14 -6.43 -39.84 32.58
C SER A 14 -5.04 -39.31 32.26
N PHE A 15 -4.33 -40.00 31.38
CA PHE A 15 -3.05 -39.54 30.83
C PHE A 15 -3.33 -38.46 29.76
N TYR A 16 -3.40 -37.21 30.20
CA TYR A 16 -3.19 -36.08 29.29
C TYR A 16 -1.70 -36.03 28.96
N PHE A 17 -1.33 -36.48 27.77
CA PHE A 17 -0.03 -36.16 27.19
C PHE A 17 0.01 -34.65 26.89
N GLY A 18 0.44 -33.89 27.90
CA GLY A 18 0.88 -32.52 27.74
C GLY A 18 2.17 -32.50 26.93
N CYS A 19 2.12 -31.93 25.73
CA CYS A 19 3.30 -31.60 24.95
C CYS A 19 3.99 -30.40 25.62
N GLY A 20 4.78 -30.66 26.66
CA GLY A 20 5.67 -29.70 27.31
C GLY A 20 6.95 -29.50 26.48
N GLY A 21 6.81 -29.02 25.25
CA GLY A 21 7.94 -28.57 24.44
C GLY A 21 8.30 -27.15 24.86
N ASN A 22 9.27 -27.01 25.76
CA ASN A 22 9.86 -25.73 26.13
C ASN A 22 10.79 -25.25 25.01
N THR A 23 10.22 -24.98 23.83
CA THR A 23 10.91 -24.25 22.78
C THR A 23 10.98 -22.81 23.26
N SER A 24 12.09 -22.44 23.88
CA SER A 24 12.41 -21.03 24.10
C SER A 24 12.24 -20.32 22.75
N LEU A 25 11.31 -19.38 22.68
CA LEU A 25 11.19 -18.50 21.54
C LEU A 25 12.60 -17.94 21.28
N PRO A 26 13.13 -18.06 20.05
CA PRO A 26 14.43 -17.50 19.75
C PRO A 26 14.40 -16.03 20.17
N LYS A 27 15.40 -15.62 20.95
CA LYS A 27 15.59 -14.20 21.29
C LYS A 27 15.72 -13.48 19.96
N THR A 28 14.70 -12.72 19.58
CA THR A 28 14.81 -11.74 18.51
C THR A 28 15.86 -10.75 18.99
N ASP A 29 17.06 -10.80 18.41
CA ASP A 29 17.93 -9.63 18.40
C ASP A 29 17.03 -8.51 17.93
N GLN A 30 16.80 -7.50 18.78
CA GLN A 30 15.91 -6.39 18.46
C GLN A 30 16.48 -5.71 17.22
N ALA A 31 16.04 -6.16 16.05
CA ALA A 31 16.33 -5.51 14.79
C ALA A 31 15.74 -4.12 14.94
N GLU A 32 16.63 -3.16 15.18
CA GLU A 32 16.25 -1.79 15.48
C GLU A 32 15.41 -1.28 14.32
N ILE A 33 14.11 -1.13 14.57
CA ILE A 33 13.15 -0.68 13.57
C ILE A 33 13.53 0.75 13.19
N PRO A 34 13.71 1.08 11.90
CA PRO A 34 14.05 2.44 11.51
C PRO A 34 12.99 3.44 11.98
N GLY A 35 13.41 4.62 12.46
CA GLY A 35 12.47 5.67 12.86
C GLY A 35 11.52 6.07 11.74
N TRP A 36 12.01 6.15 10.50
CA TRP A 36 11.19 6.43 9.32
C TRP A 36 10.15 5.35 9.00
N TYR A 37 10.31 4.13 9.54
CA TYR A 37 9.32 3.05 9.38
C TYR A 37 8.14 3.26 10.31
N LEU A 38 8.40 3.73 11.53
CA LEU A 38 7.38 4.04 12.53
C LEU A 38 6.72 5.39 12.27
N THR A 39 7.48 6.33 11.73
CA THR A 39 7.00 7.68 11.39
C THR A 39 7.49 8.03 9.99
N PRO A 40 6.77 7.59 8.95
CA PRO A 40 7.10 7.94 7.59
C PRO A 40 7.12 9.46 7.39
N PRO A 41 8.04 9.99 6.58
CA PRO A 41 8.04 11.41 6.26
C PRO A 41 6.74 11.80 5.56
N GLN A 42 6.35 13.07 5.71
CA GLN A 42 5.24 13.66 4.96
C GLN A 42 5.79 14.75 4.05
N ASP A 43 5.31 14.77 2.80
CA ASP A 43 5.65 15.81 1.82
C ASP A 43 4.44 15.99 0.90
N PRO A 44 3.97 17.22 0.67
CA PRO A 44 2.84 17.47 -0.23
C PRO A 44 3.10 17.04 -1.68
N ASN A 45 4.35 16.83 -2.09
CA ASN A 45 4.74 16.46 -3.45
C ASN A 45 4.99 14.96 -3.62
N TYR A 46 5.00 14.18 -2.54
CA TYR A 46 5.30 12.75 -2.58
C TYR A 46 4.33 11.94 -1.73
N LEU A 47 3.90 10.80 -2.28
CA LEU A 47 3.34 9.74 -1.46
C LEU A 47 4.47 8.90 -0.90
N PHE A 48 4.38 8.56 0.38
CA PHE A 48 5.30 7.64 1.04
C PHE A 48 4.55 6.41 1.52
N ALA A 49 5.18 5.26 1.35
CA ALA A 49 4.71 4.04 1.97
C ALA A 49 5.87 3.24 2.52
N VAL A 50 5.62 2.63 3.67
CA VAL A 50 6.55 1.72 4.32
C VAL A 50 6.01 0.32 4.28
N ASN A 51 6.91 -0.66 4.17
CA ASN A 51 6.54 -2.06 4.29
C ASN A 51 7.73 -2.88 4.79
N SER A 52 7.44 -4.01 5.44
CA SER A 52 8.48 -4.94 5.85
C SER A 52 8.11 -6.36 5.48
N ALA A 53 9.12 -7.14 5.12
CA ALA A 53 8.95 -8.54 4.77
C ALA A 53 10.16 -9.36 5.19
N THR A 54 9.97 -10.67 5.28
CA THR A 54 11.01 -11.63 5.65
C THR A 54 11.21 -12.70 4.59
N SER A 55 12.43 -13.23 4.49
CA SER A 55 12.78 -14.35 3.61
C SER A 55 14.12 -14.96 4.03
N GLN A 56 14.36 -16.23 3.69
CA GLN A 56 15.68 -16.85 3.85
C GLN A 56 16.71 -16.27 2.87
N ASP A 57 16.24 -15.79 1.71
CA ASP A 57 17.03 -15.02 0.76
C ASP A 57 16.85 -13.50 1.00
N MET A 58 17.96 -12.77 1.10
CA MET A 58 17.95 -11.33 1.39
C MET A 58 17.24 -10.53 0.31
N GLN A 59 17.52 -10.81 -0.97
CA GLN A 59 16.96 -10.04 -2.08
C GLN A 59 15.44 -10.23 -2.14
N MET A 60 14.98 -11.46 -1.91
CA MET A 60 13.57 -11.76 -1.87
C MET A 60 12.84 -11.10 -0.69
N ALA A 61 13.49 -10.91 0.46
CA ALA A 61 12.92 -10.11 1.55
C ALA A 61 12.71 -8.65 1.10
N VAL A 62 13.71 -8.07 0.43
CA VAL A 62 13.64 -6.71 -0.11
C VAL A 62 12.55 -6.59 -1.17
N ASP A 63 12.48 -7.50 -2.14
CA ASP A 63 11.50 -7.45 -3.23
C ASP A 63 10.07 -7.57 -2.73
N LYS A 64 9.83 -8.44 -1.74
CA LYS A 64 8.52 -8.56 -1.07
C LYS A 64 8.14 -7.26 -0.37
N ALA A 65 9.06 -6.68 0.41
CA ALA A 65 8.82 -5.42 1.10
C ALA A 65 8.53 -4.29 0.09
N MET A 66 9.34 -4.17 -0.97
CA MET A 66 9.13 -3.17 -2.02
C MET A 66 7.77 -3.36 -2.70
N THR A 67 7.38 -4.58 -3.03
CA THR A 67 6.07 -4.88 -3.63
C THR A 67 4.92 -4.48 -2.72
N GLY A 68 5.00 -4.80 -1.42
CA GLY A 68 4.01 -4.40 -0.44
C GLY A 68 3.89 -2.87 -0.29
N ALA A 69 5.02 -2.16 -0.27
CA ALA A 69 5.05 -0.70 -0.21
C ALA A 69 4.49 -0.05 -1.49
N ARG A 70 4.76 -0.62 -2.67
CA ARG A 70 4.15 -0.18 -3.93
C ARG A 70 2.64 -0.34 -3.94
N ALA A 71 2.14 -1.46 -3.43
CA ALA A 71 0.70 -1.68 -3.31
C ALA A 71 0.04 -0.64 -2.40
N GLU A 72 0.72 -0.24 -1.32
CA GLU A 72 0.24 0.81 -0.42
C GLU A 72 0.23 2.20 -1.09
N ILE A 73 1.27 2.56 -1.86
CA ILE A 73 1.25 3.77 -2.71
C ILE A 73 0.04 3.75 -3.65
N GLY A 74 -0.26 2.60 -4.26
CA GLY A 74 -1.43 2.43 -5.13
C GLY A 74 -2.74 2.71 -4.42
N ARG A 75 -2.91 2.19 -3.21
CA ARG A 75 -4.11 2.46 -2.38
C ARG A 75 -4.24 3.93 -2.03
N GLN A 76 -3.16 4.58 -1.60
CA GLN A 76 -3.17 6.02 -1.30
C GLN A 76 -3.53 6.86 -2.53
N MET A 77 -3.00 6.49 -3.71
CA MET A 77 -3.34 7.12 -4.98
C MET A 77 -4.81 6.94 -5.34
N GLU A 78 -5.32 5.71 -5.22
CA GLU A 78 -6.73 5.39 -5.50
C GLU A 78 -7.67 6.20 -4.60
N LEU A 79 -7.33 6.37 -3.32
CA LEU A 79 -8.08 7.22 -2.39
C LEU A 79 -8.09 8.68 -2.86
N LYS A 80 -6.91 9.27 -3.16
CA LYS A 80 -6.80 10.66 -3.62
C LYS A 80 -7.61 10.90 -4.89
N LEU A 81 -7.49 10.01 -5.88
CA LEU A 81 -8.19 10.14 -7.17
C LEU A 81 -9.69 9.86 -7.03
N SER A 82 -10.09 8.95 -6.15
CA SER A 82 -11.51 8.69 -5.86
C SER A 82 -12.18 9.91 -5.22
N ASP A 83 -11.50 10.60 -4.31
CA ASP A 83 -12.04 11.82 -3.70
C ASP A 83 -12.14 12.96 -4.71
N MET A 84 -11.18 13.09 -5.62
CA MET A 84 -11.29 14.02 -6.76
C MET A 84 -12.44 13.67 -7.69
N GLN A 85 -12.64 12.39 -7.98
CA GLN A 85 -13.77 11.94 -8.78
C GLN A 85 -15.12 12.25 -8.11
N LYS A 86 -15.23 12.09 -6.78
CA LYS A 86 -16.46 12.45 -6.04
C LYS A 86 -16.75 13.94 -6.13
N LYS A 87 -15.75 14.80 -5.90
CA LYS A 87 -15.89 16.25 -6.07
C LYS A 87 -16.33 16.60 -7.48
N PHE A 88 -15.68 16.01 -8.50
CA PHE A 88 -16.08 16.19 -9.88
C PHE A 88 -17.55 15.81 -10.13
N ALA A 89 -18.01 14.69 -9.55
CA ALA A 89 -19.40 14.25 -9.68
C ALA A 89 -20.40 15.21 -9.01
N GLU A 90 -20.03 15.79 -7.86
CA GLU A 90 -20.82 16.82 -7.17
C GLU A 90 -20.91 18.11 -8.00
N GLU A 91 -19.81 18.51 -8.64
CA GLU A 91 -19.72 19.74 -9.43
C GLU A 91 -20.50 19.68 -10.76
N VAL A 92 -20.48 18.53 -11.45
CA VAL A 92 -21.17 18.39 -12.76
C VAL A 92 -22.65 18.01 -12.66
N GLY A 93 -23.11 17.55 -11.48
CA GLY A 93 -24.48 17.10 -11.26
C GLY A 93 -24.81 15.71 -11.83
N GLN A 94 -25.72 14.99 -11.17
CA GLN A 94 -26.03 13.58 -11.45
C GLN A 94 -26.97 13.34 -12.64
N ASN A 95 -27.71 14.35 -13.10
CA ASN A 95 -28.92 14.12 -13.91
C ASN A 95 -28.67 13.68 -15.37
N ASP A 96 -27.48 13.90 -15.96
CA ASP A 96 -27.19 13.49 -17.36
C ASP A 96 -25.73 13.03 -17.63
N ASN A 97 -24.90 12.85 -16.60
CA ASN A 97 -23.44 12.72 -16.76
C ASN A 97 -22.88 11.31 -16.48
N ALA A 98 -23.70 10.25 -16.47
CA ALA A 98 -23.26 8.89 -16.16
C ALA A 98 -22.09 8.42 -17.06
N THR A 99 -22.13 8.79 -18.35
CA THR A 99 -21.06 8.53 -19.31
C THR A 99 -19.76 9.23 -18.92
N LEU A 100 -19.84 10.50 -18.50
CA LEU A 100 -18.70 11.32 -18.09
C LEU A 100 -18.03 10.76 -16.82
N LEU A 101 -18.85 10.35 -15.84
CA LEU A 101 -18.36 9.73 -14.60
C LEU A 101 -17.71 8.37 -14.84
N SER A 102 -18.27 7.58 -15.76
CA SER A 102 -17.67 6.31 -16.18
C SER A 102 -16.30 6.53 -16.83
N GLN A 103 -16.20 7.52 -17.73
CA GLN A 103 -14.95 7.89 -18.38
C GLN A 103 -13.89 8.39 -17.38
N MET A 104 -14.30 9.22 -16.41
CA MET A 104 -13.42 9.67 -15.32
C MET A 104 -12.92 8.49 -14.47
N THR A 105 -13.82 7.57 -14.11
CA THR A 105 -13.47 6.34 -13.38
C THR A 105 -12.43 5.53 -14.14
N GLN A 106 -12.62 5.37 -15.46
CA GLN A 106 -11.70 4.61 -16.29
C GLN A 106 -10.34 5.31 -16.39
N ALA A 107 -10.32 6.63 -16.53
CA ALA A 107 -9.09 7.42 -16.52
C ALA A 107 -8.30 7.23 -15.21
N THR A 108 -8.96 7.37 -14.07
CA THR A 108 -8.39 7.12 -12.73
C THR A 108 -7.79 5.72 -12.63
N LYS A 109 -8.53 4.68 -13.04
CA LYS A 109 -8.05 3.29 -13.00
C LYS A 109 -6.82 3.06 -13.87
N THR A 110 -6.79 3.64 -15.08
CA THR A 110 -5.63 3.56 -15.95
C THR A 110 -4.40 4.19 -15.29
N VAL A 111 -4.55 5.37 -14.69
CA VAL A 111 -3.47 6.09 -14.01
C VAL A 111 -2.92 5.29 -12.82
N VAL A 112 -3.79 4.76 -11.95
CA VAL A 112 -3.36 3.95 -10.81
C VAL A 112 -2.58 2.72 -11.28
N SER A 113 -3.07 2.03 -12.32
CA SER A 113 -2.44 0.81 -12.83
C SER A 113 -1.06 1.06 -13.46
N THR A 114 -0.91 2.11 -14.27
CA THR A 114 0.34 2.37 -14.99
C THR A 114 1.40 3.05 -14.13
N ASN A 115 0.99 3.88 -13.16
CA ASN A 115 1.91 4.70 -12.39
C ASN A 115 2.58 4.03 -11.21
N LEU A 116 2.13 2.85 -10.76
CA LEU A 116 2.83 2.10 -9.71
C LEU A 116 4.31 1.83 -10.04
N THR A 117 4.65 1.81 -11.34
CA THR A 117 6.02 1.69 -11.87
C THR A 117 6.91 2.90 -11.55
N GLY A 118 6.35 4.10 -11.38
CA GLY A 118 7.11 5.32 -11.09
C GLY A 118 7.53 5.47 -9.62
N SER A 119 7.22 4.48 -8.78
CA SER A 119 7.63 4.45 -7.38
C SER A 119 9.11 4.12 -7.23
N THR A 120 9.81 4.84 -6.37
CA THR A 120 11.25 4.71 -6.15
C THR A 120 11.56 4.37 -4.70
N LEU A 121 12.64 3.63 -4.47
CA LEU A 121 13.13 3.34 -3.12
C LEU A 121 13.80 4.58 -2.56
N LYS A 122 13.31 5.08 -1.41
CA LYS A 122 13.92 6.19 -0.68
C LYS A 122 14.90 5.71 0.38
N ASP A 123 14.52 4.71 1.16
CA ASP A 123 15.38 4.14 2.21
C ASP A 123 15.08 2.64 2.42
N LYS A 124 16.05 1.89 2.94
CA LYS A 124 15.90 0.51 3.37
C LYS A 124 16.79 0.17 4.55
N LYS A 125 16.29 -0.67 5.45
CA LYS A 125 17.10 -1.33 6.49
C LYS A 125 16.92 -2.83 6.39
N ILE A 126 18.01 -3.57 6.48
CA ILE A 126 18.01 -5.03 6.43
C ILE A 126 18.63 -5.52 7.74
N SER A 127 17.99 -6.50 8.36
CA SER A 127 18.47 -7.16 9.56
C SER A 127 18.39 -8.66 9.38
N LYS A 128 19.35 -9.39 9.96
CA LYS A 128 19.34 -10.84 9.98
C LYS A 128 18.87 -11.30 11.37
N ASP A 129 17.89 -12.19 11.41
CA ASP A 129 17.39 -12.84 12.62
C ASP A 129 17.49 -14.37 12.41
N GLY A 130 18.51 -14.97 13.02
CA GLY A 130 18.89 -16.36 12.78
C GLY A 130 19.18 -16.65 11.31
N ASN A 131 18.36 -17.51 10.69
CA ASN A 131 18.47 -17.90 9.28
C ASN A 131 17.52 -17.12 8.35
N THR A 132 16.89 -16.06 8.85
CA THR A 132 15.91 -15.27 8.09
C THR A 132 16.39 -13.83 7.99
N TRP A 133 16.27 -13.23 6.82
CA TRP A 133 16.43 -11.80 6.60
C TRP A 133 15.10 -11.09 6.77
N ARG A 134 15.11 -9.93 7.41
CA ARG A 134 14.01 -8.97 7.43
C ARG A 134 14.45 -7.71 6.72
N ALA A 135 13.63 -7.23 5.79
CA ALA A 135 13.83 -5.96 5.13
C ALA A 135 12.70 -5.01 5.53
N TYR A 136 13.07 -3.78 5.86
CA TYR A 136 12.18 -2.62 5.97
C TYR A 136 12.49 -1.74 4.77
N VAL A 137 11.46 -1.21 4.11
CA VAL A 137 11.62 -0.28 2.99
C VAL A 137 10.72 0.93 3.17
N LEU A 138 11.20 2.07 2.69
CA LEU A 138 10.45 3.30 2.47
C LEU A 138 10.45 3.57 0.97
N MET A 139 9.29 3.44 0.35
CA MET A 139 9.07 3.81 -1.04
C MET A 139 8.49 5.21 -1.10
N GLN A 140 8.80 5.93 -2.17
CA GLN A 140 8.20 7.22 -2.47
C GLN A 140 7.65 7.25 -3.90
N TYR A 141 6.63 8.06 -4.14
CA TYR A 141 6.07 8.30 -5.46
C TYR A 141 5.79 9.79 -5.66
N PRO A 142 6.34 10.43 -6.71
CA PRO A 142 6.11 11.85 -6.96
C PRO A 142 4.68 12.10 -7.45
N LEU A 143 3.89 12.86 -6.68
CA LEU A 143 2.49 13.16 -6.98
C LEU A 143 2.31 13.88 -8.31
N GLY A 144 3.26 14.72 -8.71
CA GLY A 144 3.24 15.36 -10.01
C GLY A 144 3.14 14.43 -11.19
N SER A 145 3.85 13.31 -11.15
CA SER A 145 3.81 12.32 -12.22
C SER A 145 2.42 11.70 -12.35
N ALA A 146 1.73 11.46 -11.24
CA ALA A 146 0.36 10.95 -11.27
C ALA A 146 -0.64 12.01 -11.74
N ASN A 147 -0.52 13.24 -11.27
CA ASN A 147 -1.38 14.34 -11.70
C ASN A 147 -1.24 14.60 -13.21
N GLN A 148 -0.01 14.64 -13.71
CA GLN A 148 0.29 14.78 -15.14
C GLN A 148 -0.33 13.62 -15.93
N ALA A 149 -0.11 12.38 -15.49
CA ALA A 149 -0.68 11.21 -16.15
C ALA A 149 -2.22 11.22 -16.16
N LEU A 150 -2.85 11.72 -15.09
CA LEU A 150 -4.30 11.89 -15.05
C LEU A 150 -4.78 12.92 -16.06
N VAL A 151 -4.15 14.09 -16.12
CA VAL A 151 -4.48 15.12 -17.12
C VAL A 151 -4.32 14.58 -18.52
N ASP A 152 -3.23 13.89 -18.81
CA ASP A 152 -2.97 13.30 -20.12
C ASP A 152 -4.00 12.22 -20.47
N GLN A 153 -4.45 11.45 -19.48
CA GLN A 153 -5.50 10.45 -19.67
C GLN A 153 -6.87 11.11 -19.91
N ILE A 154 -7.20 12.19 -19.19
CA ILE A 154 -8.44 12.95 -19.36
C ILE A 154 -8.48 13.65 -20.72
N LYS A 155 -7.36 14.24 -21.16
CA LYS A 155 -7.23 14.92 -22.46
C LYS A 155 -7.50 14.02 -23.66
N LYS A 156 -7.41 12.70 -23.51
CA LYS A 156 -7.79 11.73 -24.57
C LYS A 156 -9.29 11.78 -24.90
N ASN A 157 -10.11 12.39 -24.04
CA ASN A 157 -11.52 12.58 -24.25
C ASN A 157 -11.88 14.07 -24.16
N ASN A 158 -12.21 14.67 -25.31
CA ASN A 158 -12.49 16.11 -25.41
C ASN A 158 -13.68 16.56 -24.56
N GLU A 159 -14.74 15.75 -24.47
CA GLU A 159 -15.92 16.08 -23.68
C GLU A 159 -15.61 16.05 -22.19
N LEU A 160 -14.98 14.96 -21.73
CA LEU A 160 -14.51 14.83 -20.35
C LEU A 160 -13.56 15.97 -19.98
N TYR A 161 -12.58 16.27 -20.83
CA TYR A 161 -11.64 17.36 -20.59
C TYR A 161 -12.34 18.73 -20.52
N THR A 162 -13.31 18.99 -21.39
CA THR A 162 -14.05 20.26 -21.41
C THR A 162 -14.86 20.47 -20.14
N ARG A 163 -15.44 19.40 -19.59
CA ARG A 163 -16.18 19.46 -18.31
C ARG A 163 -15.24 19.47 -17.10
N PHE A 164 -14.16 18.68 -17.15
CA PHE A 164 -13.17 18.62 -16.08
C PHE A 164 -12.46 19.95 -15.92
N ARG A 165 -12.06 20.62 -17.01
CA ARG A 165 -11.37 21.91 -16.92
C ARG A 165 -12.21 23.05 -16.32
N SER A 166 -13.53 22.92 -16.31
CA SER A 166 -14.44 23.86 -15.64
C SER A 166 -14.65 23.52 -14.15
N SER A 167 -14.10 22.41 -13.67
CA SER A 167 -14.19 21.99 -12.27
C SER A 167 -13.16 22.69 -11.39
N GLN A 168 -13.49 22.95 -10.13
CA GLN A 168 -12.54 23.44 -9.13
C GLN A 168 -11.42 22.43 -8.89
N SER A 169 -11.77 21.14 -8.95
CA SER A 169 -10.83 20.02 -8.84
C SER A 169 -9.71 20.05 -9.91
N PHE A 170 -9.99 20.57 -11.10
CA PHE A 170 -8.98 20.77 -12.14
C PHE A 170 -8.07 21.95 -11.83
N GLU A 171 -8.57 23.05 -11.29
CA GLU A 171 -7.74 24.23 -10.98
C GLU A 171 -6.67 23.90 -9.92
N GLU A 172 -7.05 23.13 -8.89
CA GLU A 172 -6.11 22.64 -7.87
C GLU A 172 -5.04 21.74 -8.51
N LEU A 173 -5.46 20.80 -9.35
CA LEU A 173 -4.56 19.85 -9.99
C LEU A 173 -3.64 20.52 -11.03
N ASP A 174 -4.15 21.47 -11.82
CA ASP A 174 -3.37 22.21 -12.82
C ASP A 174 -2.28 23.06 -12.15
N LYS A 175 -2.59 23.70 -11.01
CA LYS A 175 -1.58 24.41 -10.19
C LYS A 175 -0.48 23.48 -9.69
N GLU A 176 -0.82 22.27 -9.26
CA GLU A 176 0.17 21.26 -8.84
C GLU A 176 1.04 20.81 -10.02
N VAL A 177 0.45 20.59 -11.20
CA VAL A 177 1.16 20.18 -12.41
C VAL A 177 2.10 21.28 -12.92
N GLN A 178 1.63 22.53 -13.00
CA GLN A 178 2.43 23.66 -13.48
C GLN A 178 3.69 23.88 -12.64
N LYS A 179 3.57 23.85 -11.30
CA LYS A 179 4.73 23.96 -10.40
C LYS A 179 5.82 22.94 -10.70
N ILE A 180 5.42 21.75 -11.14
CA ILE A 180 6.34 20.63 -11.40
C ILE A 180 6.97 20.74 -12.78
N GLU A 181 6.21 21.14 -13.79
CA GLU A 181 6.75 21.46 -15.11
C GLU A 181 7.77 22.61 -15.05
N ASP A 182 7.50 23.63 -14.25
CA ASP A 182 8.43 24.75 -14.04
C ASP A 182 9.68 24.31 -13.27
N ALA A 183 9.55 23.45 -12.25
CA ALA A 183 10.68 22.86 -11.54
C ALA A 183 11.55 21.94 -12.42
N LYS A 184 10.98 21.28 -13.43
CA LYS A 184 11.73 20.49 -14.42
C LYS A 184 12.49 21.38 -15.40
N LYS A 185 11.92 22.51 -15.83
CA LYS A 185 12.56 23.47 -16.75
C LYS A 185 13.70 24.26 -16.11
N ALA A 186 13.68 24.41 -14.79
CA ALA A 186 14.71 25.11 -14.02
C ALA A 186 15.93 24.23 -13.65
N LYS A 187 15.90 22.94 -14.02
CA LYS A 187 17.01 21.99 -13.87
C LYS A 187 17.67 21.70 -15.20
#